data_AF-A0A356PCM7-F1
#
_entry.id   AF-A0A356PCM7-F1
#
_cell.length_a   1.000
_cell.length_b   1.000
_cell.length_c   1.000
_cell.angle_alpha   90.00
_cell.angle_beta   90.00
_cell.angle_gamma   90.00
#
_symmetry.space_group_name_H-M   'P 1'
#
loop_
_entity.id
_entity.type
_entity.pdbx_description
1 polymer ?
#
loop_
_entity_poly.entity_id
_entity_poly.type
_entity_poly.pdbx_seq_one_letter_code
_entity_poly.pdbx_strand_id
1 'polypeptide(L)'
;MSIKFETKNQVPVPVPRRIVGDMILRFSTGERISHWVHAVSFFVLLFTGLGVLSTIFQPAMTIFGGIQVARVIHRVSAIVFVVVVGLMFFIGNPHYHWRWLKFVFKFTKSDWQHVSAFPKEFFGGHGIYPAPDKFNGGEKINSLITILGTVFITLSGIVMWWAPLFPPGLVRWAYPCLLYTSDTA
;
A
#
# COMPACT_ATOMS: atom_id res chain seq x y z
N MET A 1 24.81 3.00 40.52
CA MET A 1 23.50 3.20 41.17
C MET A 1 22.43 2.68 40.22
N SER A 2 22.00 1.42 40.39
CA SER A 2 21.03 0.76 39.50
C SER A 2 19.60 1.09 39.94
N ILE A 3 18.87 1.80 39.09
CA ILE A 3 17.46 2.11 39.34
C ILE A 3 16.65 0.82 39.17
N LYS A 4 16.17 0.26 40.28
CA LYS A 4 15.22 -0.86 40.27
C LYS A 4 13.83 -0.31 39.99
N PHE A 5 13.27 -0.61 38.82
CA PHE A 5 11.86 -0.37 38.55
C PHE A 5 11.03 -1.44 39.27
N GLU A 6 10.33 -1.04 40.31
CA GLU A 6 9.41 -1.89 41.06
C GLU A 6 8.08 -1.99 40.28
N THR A 7 7.94 -3.05 39.48
CA THR A 7 6.73 -3.35 38.69
C THR A 7 5.65 -3.95 39.58
N LYS A 8 4.98 -3.13 40.39
CA LYS A 8 3.79 -3.54 41.13
C LYS A 8 2.57 -3.38 40.22
N ASN A 9 1.90 -4.50 39.93
CA ASN A 9 0.69 -4.64 39.09
C ASN A 9 0.91 -4.61 37.56
N GLN A 10 1.73 -5.51 37.04
CA GLN A 10 1.62 -5.89 35.64
C GLN A 10 0.72 -7.12 35.51
N VAL A 11 -0.48 -6.92 34.96
CA VAL A 11 -1.29 -8.00 34.40
C VAL A 11 -0.38 -8.75 33.41
N PRO A 12 -0.28 -10.08 33.45
CA PRO A 12 0.61 -10.82 32.55
C PRO A 12 0.20 -10.55 31.11
N VAL A 13 0.92 -9.64 30.45
CA VAL A 13 0.75 -9.37 29.03
C VAL A 13 1.24 -10.64 28.33
N PRO A 14 0.40 -11.33 27.54
CA PRO A 14 0.81 -12.54 26.87
C PRO A 14 2.07 -12.26 26.04
N VAL A 15 3.16 -12.95 26.41
CA VAL A 15 4.48 -12.74 25.83
C VAL A 15 4.36 -12.87 24.30
N PRO A 16 4.78 -11.85 23.53
CA PRO A 16 4.75 -11.94 22.08
C PRO A 16 5.60 -13.13 21.63
N ARG A 17 5.04 -13.94 20.73
CA ARG A 17 5.41 -15.34 20.47
C ARG A 17 6.85 -15.57 19.96
N ARG A 18 7.70 -14.54 19.82
CA ARG A 18 9.14 -14.63 19.48
C ARG A 18 9.90 -13.41 20.02
N ILE A 19 10.59 -13.58 21.15
CA ILE A 19 11.66 -12.68 21.61
C ILE A 19 12.95 -13.07 20.87
N VAL A 20 13.66 -12.10 20.29
CA VAL A 20 14.97 -12.31 19.65
C VAL A 20 15.97 -11.43 20.39
N GLY A 21 16.75 -12.03 21.30
CA GLY A 21 17.60 -11.27 22.23
C GLY A 21 16.76 -10.31 23.06
N ASP A 22 17.12 -9.03 23.07
CA ASP A 22 16.41 -7.98 23.82
C ASP A 22 15.27 -7.31 23.02
N MET A 23 14.90 -7.86 21.86
CA MET A 23 13.90 -7.27 20.95
C MET A 23 12.61 -8.09 20.87
N ILE A 24 11.49 -7.38 20.73
CA ILE A 24 10.17 -7.95 20.47
C ILE A 24 9.88 -7.90 18.97
N LEU A 25 9.56 -9.05 18.38
CA LEU A 25 9.22 -9.13 16.96
C LEU A 25 7.84 -8.52 16.68
N ARG A 26 7.79 -7.29 16.16
CA ARG A 26 6.54 -6.59 15.76
C ARG A 26 5.94 -7.15 14.46
N PHE A 27 6.78 -7.46 13.48
CA PHE A 27 6.38 -7.99 12.16
C PHE A 27 7.10 -9.30 11.86
N SER A 28 6.31 -10.28 11.41
CA SER A 28 6.79 -11.58 10.96
C SER A 28 7.65 -11.47 9.70
N THR A 29 8.44 -12.50 9.41
CA THR A 29 9.20 -12.59 8.15
C THR A 29 8.28 -12.58 6.93
N GLY A 30 7.09 -13.21 7.01
CA GLY A 30 6.10 -13.19 5.92
C GLY A 30 5.56 -11.78 5.63
N GLU A 31 5.25 -11.00 6.67
CA GLU A 31 4.83 -9.60 6.51
C GLU A 31 5.92 -8.74 5.86
N ARG A 32 7.19 -8.95 6.25
CA ARG A 32 8.33 -8.24 5.66
C ARG A 32 8.54 -8.58 4.19
N ILE A 33 8.51 -9.86 3.83
CA ILE A 33 8.63 -10.30 2.43
C ILE A 33 7.48 -9.73 1.60
N SER A 34 6.24 -9.84 2.09
CA SER A 34 5.07 -9.29 1.42
C SER A 34 5.24 -7.79 1.18
N HIS A 35 5.69 -7.04 2.18
CA HIS A 35 5.92 -5.60 2.06
C HIS A 35 6.97 -5.27 0.98
N TRP A 36 8.10 -5.98 0.97
CA TRP A 36 9.15 -5.76 -0.03
C TRP A 36 8.71 -6.10 -1.45
N VAL A 37 7.94 -7.18 -1.63
CA VAL A 37 7.33 -7.50 -2.92
C VAL A 37 6.45 -6.34 -3.40
N HIS A 38 5.57 -5.82 -2.53
CA HIS A 38 4.70 -4.70 -2.89
C HIS A 38 5.50 -3.42 -3.18
N ALA A 39 6.50 -3.10 -2.35
CA ALA A 39 7.30 -1.89 -2.50
C ALA A 39 8.08 -1.89 -3.82
N VAL A 40 8.77 -2.99 -4.15
CA VAL A 40 9.54 -3.11 -5.39
C VAL A 40 8.62 -3.06 -6.61
N SER A 41 7.53 -3.83 -6.61
CA SER A 41 6.55 -3.79 -7.70
C SER A 41 5.92 -2.41 -7.87
N PHE A 42 5.62 -1.72 -6.76
CA PHE A 42 5.10 -0.36 -6.79
C PHE A 42 6.04 0.60 -7.51
N PHE A 43 7.34 0.61 -7.19
CA PHE A 43 8.28 1.51 -7.87
C PHE A 43 8.41 1.21 -9.36
N VAL A 44 8.51 -0.07 -9.74
CA VAL A 44 8.58 -0.47 -11.16
C VAL A 44 7.32 -0.01 -11.91
N LEU A 45 6.14 -0.28 -11.36
CA LEU A 45 4.86 0.11 -11.97
C LEU A 45 4.65 1.63 -11.98
N LEU A 46 5.07 2.33 -10.92
CA LEU A 46 4.97 3.78 -10.81
C LEU A 46 5.80 4.46 -11.90
N PHE A 47 7.09 4.16 -12.01
CA PHE A 47 7.96 4.85 -12.97
C PHE A 47 7.61 4.52 -14.42
N THR A 48 7.30 3.26 -14.72
CA THR A 48 6.86 2.86 -16.05
C THR A 48 5.47 3.42 -16.39
N GLY A 49 4.56 3.49 -15.42
CA GLY A 49 3.23 4.07 -15.58
C GLY A 49 3.26 5.58 -15.78
N LEU A 50 4.11 6.30 -15.04
CA LEU A 50 4.32 7.75 -15.19
C LEU A 50 4.84 8.09 -16.59
N GLY A 51 5.77 7.31 -17.13
CA GLY A 51 6.27 7.48 -18.49
C GLY A 51 5.20 7.25 -19.56
N VAL A 52 4.25 6.33 -19.32
CA VAL A 52 3.10 6.09 -20.22
C VAL A 52 2.04 7.18 -20.09
N LEU A 53 1.84 7.71 -18.89
CA LEU A 53 0.80 8.70 -18.60
C LEU A 53 1.16 10.11 -19.09
N SER A 54 2.41 10.54 -18.96
CA SER A 54 2.81 11.93 -19.21
C SER A 54 4.07 12.02 -20.08
N THR A 55 4.01 12.91 -21.06
CA THR A 55 5.12 13.21 -21.98
C THR A 55 6.33 13.81 -21.25
N ILE A 56 6.12 14.50 -20.12
CA ILE A 56 7.18 15.10 -19.30
C ILE A 56 8.14 14.02 -18.76
N PHE A 57 7.63 12.81 -18.48
CA PHE A 57 8.42 11.70 -17.95
C PHE A 57 8.98 10.76 -19.03
N GLN A 58 8.62 10.96 -20.31
CA GLN A 58 9.11 10.12 -21.41
C GLN A 58 10.64 10.18 -21.63
N PRO A 59 11.33 11.32 -21.46
CA PRO A 59 12.79 11.36 -21.56
C PRO A 59 13.48 10.40 -20.59
N ALA A 60 12.93 10.22 -19.38
CA ALA A 60 13.47 9.27 -18.40
C ALA A 60 13.30 7.80 -18.85
N MET A 61 12.36 7.51 -19.76
CA MET A 61 12.14 6.15 -20.27
C MET A 61 13.24 5.71 -21.25
N THR A 62 14.09 6.60 -21.73
CA THR A 62 15.25 6.25 -22.59
C THR A 62 16.20 5.27 -21.89
N ILE A 63 16.33 5.37 -20.55
CA ILE A 63 17.12 4.44 -19.73
C ILE A 63 16.63 3.00 -19.86
N PHE A 64 15.34 2.80 -20.09
CA PHE A 64 14.71 1.49 -20.25
C PHE A 64 14.58 1.06 -21.72
N GLY A 65 15.15 1.80 -22.68
CA GLY A 65 15.00 1.51 -24.12
C GLY A 65 13.82 2.22 -24.79
N GLY A 66 13.26 3.25 -24.15
CA GLY A 66 12.19 4.09 -24.69
C GLY A 66 10.78 3.67 -24.26
N ILE A 67 9.78 4.42 -24.75
CA ILE A 67 8.40 4.30 -24.30
C ILE A 67 7.76 2.94 -24.65
N GLN A 68 8.16 2.36 -25.77
CA GLN A 68 7.66 1.05 -26.22
C GLN A 68 8.10 -0.05 -25.25
N VAL A 69 9.37 -0.04 -24.83
CA VAL A 69 9.89 -1.01 -23.87
C VAL A 69 9.29 -0.78 -22.48
N ALA A 70 9.18 0.47 -22.04
CA ALA A 70 8.52 0.81 -20.77
C ALA A 70 7.08 0.28 -20.69
N ARG A 71 6.31 0.34 -21.78
CA ARG A 71 4.95 -0.22 -21.86
C ARG A 71 4.92 -1.74 -21.73
N VAL A 72 5.91 -2.44 -22.30
CA VAL A 72 6.04 -3.90 -22.15
C VAL A 72 6.39 -4.24 -20.70
N ILE A 73 7.39 -3.57 -20.13
CA ILE A 73 7.80 -3.76 -18.73
C ILE A 73 6.63 -3.52 -17.79
N HIS A 74 5.86 -2.45 -17.99
CA HIS A 74 4.69 -2.15 -17.15
C HIS A 74 3.67 -3.29 -17.16
N ARG A 75 3.28 -3.77 -18.35
CA ARG A 75 2.28 -4.85 -18.49
C ARG A 75 2.75 -6.17 -17.87
N VAL A 76 4.00 -6.55 -18.12
CA VAL A 76 4.58 -7.78 -17.55
C VAL A 76 4.67 -7.66 -16.03
N SER A 77 5.16 -6.53 -15.53
CA SER A 77 5.27 -6.26 -14.09
C SER A 77 3.90 -6.25 -13.41
N ALA A 78 2.87 -5.75 -14.09
CA ALA A 78 1.50 -5.73 -13.58
C ALA A 78 0.94 -7.15 -13.43
N ILE A 79 1.13 -8.01 -14.44
CA ILE A 79 0.75 -9.43 -14.34
C ILE A 79 1.49 -10.10 -13.19
N VAL A 80 2.82 -9.95 -13.12
CA VAL A 80 3.64 -10.55 -12.07
C VAL A 80 3.17 -10.07 -10.69
N PHE A 81 2.93 -8.77 -10.52
CA PHE A 81 2.44 -8.22 -9.27
C PHE A 81 1.09 -8.81 -8.87
N VAL A 82 0.09 -8.82 -9.76
CA VAL A 82 -1.24 -9.38 -9.48
C VAL A 82 -1.16 -10.87 -9.13
N VAL A 83 -0.37 -11.64 -9.87
CA VAL A 83 -0.19 -13.08 -9.61
C VAL A 83 0.51 -13.31 -8.29
N VAL A 84 1.66 -12.66 -8.03
CA VAL A 84 2.43 -12.88 -6.79
C VAL A 84 1.62 -12.44 -5.57
N VAL A 85 0.98 -11.26 -5.61
CA VAL A 85 0.14 -10.79 -4.51
C VAL A 85 -1.07 -11.70 -4.30
N GLY A 86 -1.70 -12.15 -5.38
CA GLY A 86 -2.80 -13.13 -5.31
C GLY A 86 -2.35 -14.44 -4.67
N LEU A 87 -1.22 -15.01 -5.09
CA LEU A 87 -0.66 -16.23 -4.50
C LEU A 87 -0.32 -16.05 -3.03
N MET A 88 0.30 -14.93 -2.64
CA MET A 88 0.59 -14.64 -1.23
C MET A 88 -0.69 -14.54 -0.40
N PHE A 89 -1.73 -13.89 -0.94
CA PHE A 89 -3.00 -13.69 -0.26
C PHE A 89 -3.78 -15.00 -0.08
N PHE A 90 -3.90 -15.83 -1.14
CA PHE A 90 -4.74 -17.03 -1.12
C PHE A 90 -4.01 -18.30 -0.67
N ILE A 91 -2.72 -18.45 -0.95
CA ILE A 91 -1.95 -19.68 -0.68
C ILE A 91 -1.00 -19.50 0.50
N GLY A 92 -0.35 -18.34 0.63
CA GLY A 92 0.67 -18.10 1.65
C GLY A 92 0.16 -18.22 3.09
N ASN A 93 -0.80 -17.37 3.48
CA ASN A 93 -1.50 -17.49 4.77
C ASN A 93 -2.86 -16.78 4.72
N PRO A 94 -3.87 -17.37 4.07
CA PRO A 94 -5.16 -16.72 3.85
C PRO A 94 -5.87 -16.31 5.14
N HIS A 95 -5.74 -17.12 6.20
CA HIS A 95 -6.31 -16.79 7.51
C HIS A 95 -5.70 -15.51 8.11
N TYR A 96 -4.38 -15.34 7.98
CA TYR A 96 -3.69 -14.15 8.45
C TYR A 96 -4.15 -12.89 7.70
N HIS A 97 -4.20 -12.96 6.37
CA HIS A 97 -4.61 -11.84 5.51
C HIS A 97 -6.08 -11.45 5.75
N TRP A 98 -6.97 -12.42 5.89
CA TRP A 98 -8.38 -12.14 6.18
C TRP A 98 -8.60 -11.49 7.54
N ARG A 99 -7.83 -11.93 8.56
CA ARG A 99 -7.85 -11.29 9.88
C ARG A 99 -7.30 -9.87 9.83
N TRP A 100 -6.22 -9.64 9.08
CA TRP A 100 -5.68 -8.29 8.85
C TRP A 100 -6.70 -7.40 8.15
N LEU A 101 -7.37 -7.91 7.11
CA LEU A 101 -8.41 -7.17 6.40
C LEU A 101 -9.55 -6.76 7.35
N LYS A 102 -10.10 -7.70 8.12
CA LYS A 102 -11.11 -7.39 9.15
C LYS A 102 -10.64 -6.35 10.16
N PHE A 103 -9.35 -6.37 10.52
CA PHE A 103 -8.76 -5.42 11.46
C PHE A 103 -8.62 -4.02 10.85
N VAL A 104 -8.21 -3.91 9.59
CA VAL A 104 -8.06 -2.63 8.87
C VAL A 104 -9.41 -1.95 8.64
N PHE A 105 -10.46 -2.73 8.33
CA PHE A 105 -11.82 -2.20 8.15
C PHE A 105 -12.53 -1.86 9.47
N LYS A 106 -11.99 -2.28 10.62
CA LYS A 106 -12.55 -1.97 11.94
C LYS A 106 -11.91 -0.71 12.51
N PHE A 107 -12.58 0.42 12.30
CA PHE A 107 -12.24 1.70 12.93
C PHE A 107 -12.87 1.83 14.31
N THR A 108 -12.05 2.22 15.28
CA THR A 108 -12.44 2.47 16.66
C THR A 108 -12.28 3.95 17.01
N LYS A 109 -12.82 4.36 18.16
CA LYS A 109 -12.73 5.75 18.62
C LYS A 109 -11.27 6.21 18.84
N SER A 110 -10.39 5.31 19.28
CA SER A 110 -8.96 5.60 19.46
C SER A 110 -8.24 5.83 18.13
N ASP A 111 -8.64 5.16 17.05
CA ASP A 111 -8.08 5.39 15.71
C ASP A 111 -8.38 6.80 15.21
N TRP A 112 -9.62 7.27 15.40
CA TRP A 112 -10.01 8.63 15.03
C TRP A 112 -9.31 9.70 15.86
N GLN A 113 -9.12 9.45 17.16
CA GLN A 113 -8.34 10.32 18.02
C GLN A 113 -6.89 10.43 17.54
N HIS A 114 -6.28 9.31 17.16
CA HIS A 114 -4.92 9.27 16.60
C HIS A 114 -4.82 10.11 15.32
N VAL A 115 -5.78 9.95 14.39
CA VAL A 115 -5.81 10.70 13.13
C VAL A 115 -6.03 12.19 13.37
N SER A 116 -6.89 12.56 14.34
CA SER A 116 -7.12 13.97 14.68
C SER A 116 -5.95 14.63 15.40
N ALA A 117 -5.13 13.85 16.11
CA ALA A 117 -3.92 14.34 16.79
C ALA A 117 -2.73 14.50 15.83
N PHE A 118 -2.73 13.76 14.71
CA PHE A 118 -1.62 13.75 13.75
C PHE A 118 -1.28 15.13 13.15
N PRO A 119 -2.22 15.96 12.68
CA PRO A 119 -1.91 17.30 12.17
C PRO A 119 -1.18 18.17 13.20
N LYS A 120 -1.59 18.07 14.48
CA LYS A 120 -0.98 18.84 15.55
C LYS A 120 0.49 18.46 15.75
N GLU A 121 0.82 17.17 15.64
CA GLU A 121 2.20 16.68 15.69
C GLU A 121 3.00 17.04 14.44
N PHE A 122 2.39 16.90 13.27
CA PHE A 122 3.03 17.17 11.99
C PHE A 122 3.50 18.63 11.87
N PHE A 123 2.74 19.57 12.45
CA PHE A 123 3.10 20.99 12.50
C PHE A 123 3.89 21.39 13.78
N GLY A 124 4.50 20.43 14.47
CA GLY A 124 5.46 20.69 15.56
C GLY A 124 4.85 20.85 16.96
N GLY A 125 3.58 20.52 17.14
CA GLY A 125 2.97 20.37 18.46
C GLY A 125 3.19 18.98 19.07
N HIS A 126 2.71 18.79 20.30
CA HIS A 126 2.64 17.47 20.94
C HIS A 126 1.18 17.05 21.08
N GLY A 127 0.78 16.02 20.34
CA GLY A 127 -0.52 15.37 20.42
C GLY A 127 -0.59 14.38 21.58
N ILE A 128 -1.72 14.33 22.29
CA ILE A 128 -1.97 13.24 23.25
C ILE A 128 -2.52 12.06 22.46
N TYR A 129 -1.74 10.98 22.38
CA TYR A 129 -2.13 9.77 21.67
C TYR A 129 -2.73 8.73 22.62
N PRO A 130 -3.85 8.10 22.26
CA PRO A 130 -4.33 6.92 22.97
C PRO A 130 -3.36 5.75 22.76
N ALA A 131 -3.35 4.79 23.69
CA ALA A 131 -2.56 3.58 23.54
C ALA A 131 -2.93 2.86 22.22
N PRO A 132 -1.98 2.71 21.28
CA PRO A 132 -2.29 2.14 19.98
C PRO A 132 -2.45 0.61 20.08
N ASP A 133 -3.41 0.07 19.33
CA ASP A 133 -3.47 -1.36 19.03
C ASP A 133 -2.29 -1.76 18.10
N LYS A 134 -2.27 -3.00 17.58
CA LYS A 134 -1.20 -3.46 16.66
C LYS A 134 -0.93 -2.48 15.50
N PHE A 135 -1.98 -1.85 14.95
CA PHE A 135 -1.88 -0.76 13.98
C PHE A 135 -2.65 0.46 14.46
N ASN A 136 -2.05 1.64 14.32
CA ASN A 136 -2.69 2.91 14.65
C ASN A 136 -3.67 3.37 13.55
N GLY A 137 -4.45 4.42 13.82
CA GLY A 137 -5.45 4.93 12.88
C GLY A 137 -4.86 5.36 11.53
N GLY A 138 -3.67 5.95 11.51
CA GLY A 138 -2.97 6.34 10.28
C GLY A 138 -2.51 5.13 9.46
N GLU A 139 -1.95 4.10 10.11
CA GLU A 139 -1.56 2.84 9.48
C GLU A 139 -2.76 2.10 8.89
N LYS A 140 -3.92 2.14 9.55
CA LYS A 140 -5.18 1.59 9.01
C LYS A 140 -5.66 2.37 7.79
N ILE A 141 -5.64 3.71 7.82
CA ILE A 141 -5.99 4.54 6.67
C ILE A 141 -5.06 4.27 5.49
N ASN A 142 -3.74 4.26 5.72
CA ASN A 142 -2.76 3.97 4.68
C ASN A 142 -2.95 2.58 4.08
N SER A 143 -3.24 1.59 4.91
CA SER A 143 -3.58 0.23 4.46
C SER A 143 -4.84 0.24 3.58
N LEU A 144 -5.89 0.96 3.98
CA LEU A 144 -7.13 1.06 3.22
C LEU A 144 -6.92 1.75 1.87
N ILE A 145 -6.18 2.87 1.84
CA ILE A 145 -5.83 3.58 0.61
C ILE A 145 -5.03 2.65 -0.32
N THR A 146 -4.08 1.89 0.22
CA THR A 146 -3.26 0.97 -0.57
C THR A 146 -4.10 -0.18 -1.13
N ILE A 147 -4.98 -0.79 -0.34
CA ILE A 147 -5.87 -1.87 -0.80
C ILE A 147 -6.81 -1.36 -1.89
N LEU A 148 -7.55 -0.28 -1.60
CA LEU A 148 -8.52 0.27 -2.54
C LEU A 148 -7.81 0.78 -3.81
N GLY A 149 -6.72 1.52 -3.66
CA GLY A 149 -5.91 2.01 -4.77
C GLY A 149 -5.39 0.88 -5.66
N THR A 150 -4.90 -0.21 -5.07
CA THR A 150 -4.45 -1.38 -5.82
C THR A 150 -5.59 -2.02 -6.61
N VAL A 151 -6.77 -2.18 -6.00
CA VAL A 151 -7.95 -2.73 -6.68
C VAL A 151 -8.40 -1.81 -7.83
N PHE A 152 -8.56 -0.51 -7.58
CA PHE A 152 -9.00 0.45 -8.59
C PHE A 152 -8.03 0.56 -9.77
N ILE A 153 -6.72 0.65 -9.50
CA ILE A 153 -5.70 0.73 -10.55
C ILE A 153 -5.66 -0.57 -11.37
N THR A 154 -5.78 -1.73 -10.71
CA THR A 154 -5.79 -3.03 -11.41
C THR A 154 -7.01 -3.15 -12.32
N LEU A 155 -8.20 -2.81 -11.82
CA LEU A 155 -9.44 -2.85 -12.61
C LEU A 155 -9.39 -1.87 -13.79
N SER A 156 -8.91 -0.64 -13.56
CA SER A 156 -8.70 0.34 -14.62
C SER A 156 -7.72 -0.18 -15.69
N GLY A 157 -6.59 -0.76 -15.26
CA GLY A 157 -5.60 -1.34 -16.18
C GLY A 157 -6.16 -2.47 -17.05
N ILE A 158 -7.03 -3.32 -16.49
CA ILE A 158 -7.72 -4.39 -17.25
C ILE A 158 -8.65 -3.78 -18.30
N VAL A 159 -9.44 -2.76 -17.93
CA VAL A 159 -10.33 -2.05 -18.87
C VAL A 159 -9.54 -1.39 -20.00
N MET A 160 -8.44 -0.71 -19.69
CA MET A 160 -7.57 -0.07 -20.69
C MET A 160 -6.88 -1.08 -21.61
N TRP A 161 -6.50 -2.25 -21.09
CA TRP A 161 -5.87 -3.30 -21.89
C TRP A 161 -6.87 -3.87 -22.90
N TRP A 162 -8.12 -4.08 -22.50
CA TRP A 162 -9.17 -4.66 -23.33
C TRP A 162 -10.19 -3.60 -23.77
N ALA A 163 -9.74 -2.36 -24.01
CA ALA A 163 -10.58 -1.21 -24.29
C ALA A 163 -11.67 -1.46 -25.37
N PRO A 164 -11.41 -2.19 -26.48
CA PRO A 164 -12.44 -2.46 -27.49
C PRO A 164 -13.64 -3.28 -27.00
N LEU A 165 -13.52 -4.01 -25.89
CA LEU A 165 -14.62 -4.83 -25.35
C LEU A 165 -15.55 -4.08 -24.39
N PHE A 166 -15.18 -2.87 -23.98
CA PHE A 166 -15.91 -2.11 -22.98
C PHE A 166 -16.65 -0.92 -23.59
N PRO A 167 -17.78 -0.48 -22.99
CA PRO A 167 -18.47 0.73 -23.44
C PRO A 167 -17.54 1.94 -23.43
N PRO A 168 -17.60 2.83 -24.44
CA PRO A 168 -16.69 3.98 -24.55
C PRO A 168 -16.69 4.88 -23.31
N GLY A 169 -17.84 5.02 -22.62
CA GLY A 169 -17.95 5.76 -21.37
C GLY A 169 -17.08 5.18 -20.26
N LEU A 170 -17.08 3.85 -20.09
CA LEU A 170 -16.27 3.17 -19.06
C LEU A 170 -14.78 3.27 -19.36
N VAL A 171 -14.41 3.14 -20.64
CA VAL A 171 -13.04 3.28 -21.11
C VAL A 171 -12.48 4.69 -20.81
N ARG A 172 -13.29 5.74 -21.01
CA ARG A 172 -12.92 7.13 -20.69
C ARG A 172 -12.64 7.37 -19.20
N TRP A 173 -13.32 6.66 -18.30
CA TRP A 173 -13.04 6.72 -16.86
C TRP A 173 -11.78 5.95 -16.47
N ALA A 174 -11.38 4.95 -17.26
CA ALA A 174 -10.21 4.13 -16.99
C ALA A 174 -8.90 4.84 -17.34
N TYR A 175 -8.81 5.51 -18.50
CA TYR A 175 -7.73 6.45 -18.79
C TYR A 175 -7.93 7.66 -17.89
N PRO A 176 -7.17 7.85 -16.78
CA PRO A 176 -7.41 8.95 -15.85
C PRO A 176 -7.33 10.24 -16.66
N CYS A 177 -8.51 10.84 -16.89
CA CYS A 177 -8.79 11.95 -17.80
C CYS A 177 -7.71 12.20 -18.85
N LEU A 178 -7.79 11.48 -19.98
CA LEU A 178 -7.09 11.84 -21.21
C LEU A 178 -7.23 13.35 -21.40
N LEU A 179 -6.10 14.06 -21.36
CA LEU A 179 -5.91 15.49 -21.59
C LEU A 179 -7.07 16.11 -22.39
N TYR A 180 -7.74 17.09 -21.80
CA TYR A 180 -8.79 17.94 -22.39
C TYR A 180 -8.31 18.76 -23.63
N THR A 181 -7.19 18.41 -24.28
CA THR A 181 -6.51 19.29 -25.25
C THR A 181 -5.73 18.55 -26.33
N SER A 182 -6.36 17.66 -27.11
CA SER A 182 -5.78 17.31 -28.42
C SER A 182 -6.80 17.08 -29.54
N ASP A 183 -8.00 17.64 -29.42
CA ASP A 183 -8.96 17.77 -30.55
C ASP A 183 -8.95 19.19 -31.16
N THR A 184 -7.81 19.90 -31.06
CA THR A 184 -7.56 21.13 -31.85
C THR A 184 -6.14 21.12 -32.41
N ALA A 185 -5.93 20.37 -33.50
CA ALA A 185 -5.00 20.67 -34.59
C ALA A 185 -5.17 19.63 -35.70
#